data_AF-A0A7W0RYN9-F1
#
_entry.id   AF-A0A7W0RYN9-F1
#
_cell.length_a   1.000
_cell.length_b   1.000
_cell.length_c   1.000
_cell.angle_alpha   90.00
_cell.angle_beta   90.00
_cell.angle_gamma   90.00
#
_symmetry.space_group_name_H-M   'P 1'
#
loop_
_entity.id
_entity.type
_entity.pdbx_description
1 polymer ?
#
loop_
_entity_poly.entity_id
_entity_poly.type
_entity_poly.pdbx_seq_one_letter_code
_entity_poly.pdbx_strand_id
1 'polypeptide(L)'
;MTLTGSSGGPLALGMLSTSPTIRRSRAARNGIRLAMRLSEGTEVVRIRIYRKTSSGRRLLSSGFKSPGASGLYRVSQNHRALRRALRVGRYEVEVTPGASRSDLGTTSRYAFRVVR
;
A
#
# COMPACT_ATOMS: atom_id res chain seq x y z
N MET A 1 -10.33 24.57 -27.47
CA MET A 1 -9.20 23.64 -27.21
C MET A 1 -8.47 24.18 -25.99
N THR A 2 -8.81 23.69 -24.80
CA THR A 2 -8.19 24.15 -23.55
C THR A 2 -7.06 23.18 -23.22
N LEU A 3 -5.82 23.66 -23.32
CA LEU A 3 -4.63 22.93 -22.92
C LEU A 3 -4.62 22.81 -21.38
N THR A 4 -5.09 21.69 -20.85
CA THR A 4 -4.93 21.37 -19.43
C THR A 4 -3.45 21.06 -19.19
N GLY A 5 -2.74 22.00 -18.57
CA GLY A 5 -1.38 21.77 -18.13
C GLY A 5 -1.33 20.56 -17.19
N SER A 6 -0.79 19.45 -17.68
CA SER A 6 -0.27 18.39 -16.83
C SER A 6 0.89 18.98 -16.05
N SER A 7 0.64 19.40 -14.82
CA SER A 7 1.70 19.68 -13.85
C SER A 7 2.43 18.36 -13.60
N GLY A 8 3.50 18.14 -14.37
CA GLY A 8 4.29 16.91 -14.46
C GLY A 8 5.10 16.62 -13.21
N GLY A 9 4.41 16.46 -12.08
CA GLY A 9 4.96 15.85 -10.88
C GLY A 9 4.83 14.32 -10.93
N PRO A 10 5.72 13.56 -10.26
CA PRO A 10 5.58 12.12 -10.15
C PRO A 10 4.24 11.76 -9.51
N LEU A 11 3.51 10.80 -10.09
CA LEU A 11 2.21 10.34 -9.59
C LEU A 11 2.24 10.11 -8.08
N ALA A 12 1.28 10.67 -7.35
CA ALA A 12 1.21 10.55 -5.90
C ALA A 12 -0.19 10.14 -5.46
N LEU A 13 -0.29 9.45 -4.33
CA LEU A 13 -1.58 9.17 -3.71
C LEU A 13 -2.12 10.44 -3.06
N GLY A 14 -3.40 10.72 -3.23
CA GLY A 14 -4.07 11.77 -2.47
C GLY A 14 -4.31 11.37 -1.01
N MET A 15 -4.36 10.07 -0.72
CA MET A 15 -4.51 9.54 0.63
C MET A 15 -4.05 8.07 0.68
N LEU A 16 -3.48 7.66 1.82
CA LEU A 16 -3.25 6.27 2.17
C LEU A 16 -3.70 6.02 3.62
N SER A 17 -4.55 5.02 3.82
CA SER A 17 -5.03 4.65 5.14
C SER A 17 -5.14 3.14 5.35
N THR A 18 -4.93 2.74 6.59
CA THR A 18 -5.25 1.42 7.12
C THR A 18 -5.61 1.58 8.60
N SER A 19 -5.99 0.50 9.27
CA SER A 19 -6.19 0.54 10.72
C SER A 19 -4.84 0.72 11.41
N PRO A 20 -4.67 1.72 12.29
CA PRO A 20 -3.40 1.97 12.98
C PRO A 20 -3.02 0.80 13.91
N THR A 21 -4.03 0.08 14.41
CA THR A 21 -3.88 -1.12 15.24
C THR A 21 -4.76 -2.25 14.69
N ILE A 22 -4.19 -3.44 14.54
CA ILE A 22 -4.85 -4.62 13.98
C ILE A 22 -4.64 -5.80 14.94
N ARG A 23 -5.71 -6.47 15.37
CA ARG A 23 -5.59 -7.72 16.14
C ARG A 23 -4.97 -8.82 15.29
N ARG A 24 -4.08 -9.64 15.87
CA ARG A 24 -3.40 -10.74 15.17
C ARG A 24 -4.42 -11.72 14.58
N SER A 25 -5.48 -12.04 15.30
CA SER A 25 -6.57 -12.91 14.82
C SER A 25 -7.24 -12.36 13.56
N ARG A 26 -7.50 -11.04 13.52
CA ARG A 26 -8.05 -10.35 12.35
C ARG A 26 -7.05 -10.34 11.19
N ALA A 27 -5.78 -10.05 11.46
CA ALA A 27 -4.71 -10.02 10.45
C ALA A 27 -4.47 -11.41 9.83
N ALA A 28 -4.51 -12.48 10.63
CA ALA A 28 -4.35 -13.85 10.17
C ALA A 28 -5.54 -14.35 9.32
N ARG A 29 -6.75 -13.84 9.56
CA ARG A 29 -7.95 -14.17 8.79
C ARG A 29 -8.05 -13.34 7.51
N ASN A 30 -7.93 -12.01 7.63
CA ASN A 30 -8.29 -11.07 6.57
C ASN A 30 -7.08 -10.43 5.87
N GLY A 31 -5.86 -10.63 6.39
CA GLY A 31 -4.68 -9.90 5.94
C GLY A 31 -4.73 -8.42 6.34
N ILE A 32 -4.13 -7.57 5.52
CA ILE A 32 -4.08 -6.11 5.71
C ILE A 32 -4.99 -5.43 4.69
N ARG A 33 -5.95 -4.64 5.18
CA ARG A 33 -6.84 -3.83 4.34
C ARG A 33 -6.27 -2.44 4.18
N LEU A 34 -6.18 -1.99 2.93
CA LEU A 34 -5.67 -0.68 2.56
C LEU A 34 -6.79 0.08 1.84
N ALA A 35 -6.93 1.35 2.15
CA ALA A 35 -7.72 2.29 1.37
C ALA A 35 -6.79 3.41 0.90
N MET A 36 -6.92 3.82 -0.35
CA MET A 36 -6.10 4.86 -0.94
C MET A 36 -6.90 5.67 -1.95
N ARG A 37 -6.53 6.93 -2.12
CA ARG A 37 -7.08 7.79 -3.19
C ARG A 37 -6.05 7.89 -4.30
N LEU A 38 -6.37 7.32 -5.44
CA LEU A 38 -5.52 7.29 -6.63
C LEU A 38 -5.76 8.55 -7.45
N SER A 39 -4.67 9.16 -7.88
CA SER A 39 -4.70 10.27 -8.84
C SER A 39 -5.00 9.72 -10.25
N GLU A 40 -5.53 10.58 -11.12
CA GLU A 40 -5.69 10.24 -12.54
C GLU A 40 -4.35 9.82 -13.17
N GLY A 41 -4.40 8.92 -14.14
CA GLY A 41 -3.21 8.32 -14.76
C GLY A 41 -2.54 7.20 -13.94
N THR A 42 -3.10 6.81 -12.78
CA THR A 42 -2.59 5.66 -12.01
C THR A 42 -3.12 4.35 -12.58
N GLU A 43 -2.31 3.66 -13.37
CA GLU A 43 -2.63 2.35 -13.95
C GLU A 43 -2.16 1.18 -13.08
N VAL A 44 -1.10 1.40 -12.29
CA VAL A 44 -0.57 0.40 -11.37
C VAL A 44 -0.27 0.98 -10.00
N VAL A 45 -0.32 0.12 -8.99
CA VAL A 45 0.07 0.43 -7.63
C VAL A 45 0.97 -0.68 -7.12
N ARG A 46 2.19 -0.32 -6.74
CA ARG A 46 3.11 -1.21 -6.05
C ARG A 46 2.85 -1.14 -4.55
N ILE A 47 2.57 -2.28 -3.94
CA ILE A 47 2.32 -2.39 -2.49
C ILE A 47 3.40 -3.27 -1.88
N ARG A 48 4.11 -2.75 -0.89
CA ARG A 48 5.09 -3.47 -0.09
C ARG A 48 4.74 -3.40 1.38
N ILE A 49 4.89 -4.51 2.10
CA ILE A 49 4.66 -4.57 3.55
C ILE A 49 5.95 -5.01 4.22
N TYR A 50 6.34 -4.27 5.24
CA TYR A 50 7.53 -4.52 6.03
C TYR A 50 7.18 -4.73 7.49
N ARG A 51 7.93 -5.60 8.15
CA ARG A 51 7.98 -5.68 9.61
C ARG A 51 9.12 -4.81 10.12
N LYS A 52 8.86 -3.94 11.08
CA LYS A 52 9.90 -3.20 11.79
C LYS A 52 10.54 -4.12 12.84
N THR A 53 11.87 -4.17 12.83
CA THR A 53 12.74 -4.98 13.70
C THR A 53 13.80 -4.07 14.32
N SER A 54 14.55 -4.56 15.31
CA SER A 54 15.66 -3.79 15.90
C SER A 54 16.75 -3.45 14.88
N SER A 55 16.99 -4.31 13.89
CA SER A 55 17.99 -4.12 12.83
C SER A 55 17.45 -3.42 11.57
N GLY A 56 16.24 -2.86 11.61
CA GLY A 56 15.63 -2.15 10.49
C GLY A 56 14.29 -2.73 10.04
N ARG A 57 14.09 -2.87 8.73
CA ARG A 57 12.80 -3.30 8.14
C ARG A 57 12.98 -4.59 7.33
N ARG A 58 12.17 -5.62 7.62
CA ARG A 58 12.13 -6.88 6.86
C ARG A 58 10.93 -6.88 5.92
N LEU A 59 11.17 -7.03 4.62
CA LEU A 59 10.11 -7.19 3.62
C LEU A 59 9.35 -8.49 3.84
N LEU A 60 8.02 -8.41 3.94
CA LEU A 60 7.12 -9.56 4.08
C LEU A 60 6.29 -9.83 2.83
N SER A 61 6.02 -8.78 2.05
CA SER A 61 5.21 -8.86 0.84
C SER A 61 5.59 -7.74 -0.10
N SER A 62 5.64 -8.02 -1.40
CA SER A 62 5.73 -7.04 -2.48
C SER A 62 4.85 -7.51 -3.62
N GLY A 63 4.09 -6.61 -4.23
CA GLY A 63 3.29 -6.94 -5.40
C GLY A 63 2.74 -5.71 -6.10
N PHE A 64 2.35 -5.89 -7.35
CA PHE A 64 1.64 -4.88 -8.13
C PHE A 64 0.15 -5.19 -8.13
N LYS A 65 -0.66 -4.13 -8.19
CA LYS A 65 -2.09 -4.17 -8.45
C LYS A 65 -2.38 -3.20 -9.59
N SER A 66 -3.36 -3.52 -10.42
CA SER A 66 -3.83 -2.64 -11.50
C SER A 66 -5.24 -2.18 -11.12
N PRO A 67 -5.39 -0.96 -10.59
CA PRO A 67 -6.70 -0.36 -10.38
C PRO A 67 -7.37 -0.12 -11.73
N GLY A 68 -8.65 -0.45 -11.88
CA GLY A 68 -9.38 -0.20 -13.13
C GLY A 68 -9.88 1.24 -13.30
N ALA A 69 -9.73 2.09 -12.26
CA ALA A 69 -10.18 3.47 -12.26
C ALA A 69 -9.39 4.29 -11.24
N SER A 70 -9.34 5.61 -11.44
CA SER A 70 -8.85 6.59 -10.47
C SER A 70 -9.84 6.78 -9.31
N GLY A 71 -9.44 7.52 -8.27
CA GLY A 71 -10.28 7.78 -7.11
C GLY A 71 -10.10 6.77 -5.98
N LEU A 72 -11.19 6.43 -5.29
CA LEU A 72 -11.11 5.61 -4.07
C LEU A 72 -10.87 4.13 -4.40
N TYR A 73 -9.69 3.64 -4.06
CA TYR A 73 -9.30 2.26 -4.24
C TYR A 73 -9.13 1.54 -2.89
N ARG A 74 -9.79 0.39 -2.75
CA ARG A 74 -9.70 -0.46 -1.56
C ARG A 74 -9.16 -1.82 -1.94
N VAL A 75 -8.12 -2.28 -1.24
CA VAL A 75 -7.48 -3.56 -1.54
C VAL A 75 -7.09 -4.29 -0.26
N SER A 76 -7.20 -5.62 -0.28
CA SER A 76 -6.72 -6.49 0.80
C SER A 76 -5.47 -7.24 0.37
N GLN A 77 -4.41 -7.13 1.17
CA GLN A 77 -3.21 -7.96 1.06
C GLN A 77 -3.40 -9.20 1.96
N ASN A 78 -3.94 -10.28 1.40
CA ASN A 78 -4.45 -11.44 2.14
C ASN A 78 -3.87 -12.80 1.70
N HIS A 79 -2.83 -12.81 0.87
CA HIS A 79 -2.20 -14.06 0.44
C HIS A 79 -1.61 -14.84 1.64
N ARG A 80 -1.58 -16.17 1.52
CA ARG A 80 -1.30 -17.10 2.63
C ARG A 80 0.04 -16.83 3.34
N ALA A 81 1.09 -16.50 2.59
CA ALA A 81 2.42 -16.24 3.15
C ALA A 81 2.42 -15.03 4.09
N LEU A 82 1.87 -13.89 3.66
CA LEU A 82 1.73 -12.71 4.51
C LEU A 82 0.88 -12.99 5.75
N ARG A 83 -0.28 -13.65 5.61
CA ARG A 83 -1.14 -13.97 6.76
C ARG A 83 -0.42 -14.78 7.83
N ARG A 84 0.48 -15.69 7.43
CA ARG A 84 1.33 -16.48 8.35
C ARG A 84 2.49 -15.68 8.94
N ALA A 85 3.00 -14.68 8.23
CA ALA A 85 4.10 -13.83 8.66
C ALA A 85 3.68 -12.71 9.65
N LEU A 86 2.39 -12.35 9.67
CA LEU A 86 1.84 -11.30 10.55
C LEU A 86 1.81 -11.77 12.03
N ARG A 87 2.86 -11.40 12.76
CA ARG A 87 2.99 -11.58 14.22
C ARG A 87 2.73 -10.28 14.97
N VAL A 88 2.59 -10.32 16.29
CA VAL A 88 2.54 -9.11 17.12
C VAL A 88 3.81 -8.26 16.87
N GLY A 89 3.65 -6.96 16.67
CA GLY A 89 4.75 -6.05 16.38
C GLY A 89 4.38 -4.80 15.59
N ARG A 90 5.40 -4.05 15.17
CA ARG A 90 5.28 -2.83 14.37
C ARG A 90 5.53 -3.13 12.90
N TYR A 91 4.79 -2.48 12.02
CA TYR A 91 4.80 -2.70 10.58
C TYR A 91 4.76 -1.37 9.83
N GLU A 92 5.08 -1.45 8.55
CA GLU A 92 4.92 -0.35 7.61
C GLU A 92 4.43 -0.89 6.28
N VAL A 93 3.49 -0.18 5.68
CA VAL A 93 3.12 -0.39 4.28
C VAL A 93 3.68 0.77 3.46
N GLU A 94 4.28 0.43 2.33
CA GLU A 94 4.67 1.37 1.29
C GLU A 94 3.75 1.14 0.09
N VAL A 95 3.21 2.22 -0.45
CA VAL A 95 2.35 2.21 -1.63
C VAL A 95 2.89 3.22 -2.61
N THR A 96 3.17 2.79 -3.84
CA THR A 96 3.70 3.65 -4.91
C THR A 96 2.80 3.54 -6.13
N PRO A 97 2.07 4.60 -6.51
CA PRO A 97 1.32 4.63 -7.75
C PRO A 97 2.26 4.77 -8.94
N GLY A 98 1.81 4.37 -10.13
CA GLY A 98 2.57 4.50 -11.37
C GLY A 98 1.69 4.37 -12.59
N ALA A 99 2.13 4.94 -13.71
CA ALA A 99 1.50 4.74 -15.02
C ALA A 99 1.88 3.37 -15.62
N SER A 100 2.98 2.78 -15.16
CA SER A 100 3.37 1.41 -15.49
C SER A 100 4.21 0.77 -14.39
N ARG A 101 4.58 -0.51 -14.53
CA ARG A 101 5.44 -1.19 -13.54
C ARG A 101 6.86 -0.61 -13.50
N SER A 102 7.29 0.03 -14.58
CA SER A 102 8.62 0.64 -14.73
C SER A 102 8.60 2.14 -14.43
N ASP A 103 7.44 2.78 -14.57
CA ASP A 103 7.23 4.21 -14.33
C ASP A 103 6.42 4.42 -13.04
N LEU A 104 7.14 4.52 -11.93
CA LEU A 104 6.59 4.67 -10.59
C LEU A 104 6.78 6.10 -10.10
N GLY A 105 5.73 6.64 -9.48
CA GLY A 105 5.75 7.95 -8.87
C GLY A 105 6.20 7.93 -7.40
N THR A 106 5.60 8.81 -6.60
CA THR A 106 5.98 9.06 -5.20
C THR A 106 5.45 7.98 -4.27
N THR A 107 6.35 7.36 -3.50
CA THR A 107 5.97 6.37 -2.47
C THR A 107 5.35 7.04 -1.26
N SER A 108 4.12 6.65 -0.92
CA SER A 108 3.49 6.96 0.37
C SER A 108 3.73 5.82 1.36
N ARG A 109 3.88 6.16 2.65
CA ARG A 109 4.12 5.20 3.73
C ARG A 109 3.03 5.32 4.80
N TYR A 110 2.68 4.19 5.41
CA TYR A 110 1.81 4.17 6.59
C TYR A 110 2.30 3.15 7.61
N ALA A 111 2.48 3.57 8.85
CA ALA A 111 2.91 2.70 9.94
C ALA A 111 1.69 2.16 10.72
N PHE A 112 1.71 0.88 11.07
CA PHE A 112 0.66 0.26 11.87
C PHE A 112 1.21 -0.78 12.84
N ARG A 113 0.39 -1.21 13.80
CA ARG A 113 0.75 -2.21 14.81
C ARG A 113 -0.17 -3.43 14.72
N VAL A 114 0.42 -4.60 14.83
CA VAL A 114 -0.32 -5.84 15.09
C VAL A 114 -0.23 -6.14 16.58
N VAL A 115 -1.38 -6.27 17.23
CA VAL A 115 -1.53 -6.57 18.66
C VAL A 115 -2.13 -7.96 18.85
N ARG A 116 -2.24 -8.43 20.08
CA ARG A 116 -2.89 -9.72 20.38
C ARG A 116 -4.35 -9.73 19.92
#